data_AF-A0A7C5I1N9-F1
#
_entry.id   AF-A0A7C5I1N9-F1
#
_cell.length_a   1.000
_cell.length_b   1.000
_cell.length_c   1.000
_cell.angle_alpha   90.00
_cell.angle_beta   90.00
_cell.angle_gamma   90.00
#
_symmetry.space_group_name_H-M   'P 1'
#
loop_
_entity.id
_entity.type
_entity.pdbx_description
1 polymer ?
#
loop_
_entity_poly.entity_id
_entity_poly.type
_entity_poly.pdbx_seq_one_letter_code
_entity_poly.pdbx_strand_id
1 'polypeptide(L)'
;MAEVKNPDTYIYLSIGEPDTLDPHYAYDTASGEVINFVYENLIAYKGESITEFVPRLATEVPSVENGLIKDDGKTYVFPIRKGVTFHNGNDLTPEDVEYSFERGILFDPYAGPMWMLIEALFNYQTLEDFVADKLGVAWSDMFNEDGTLKDPAHEQKLIDFYNQYIDPAIEVEEDNVVFHLVRPFAPFLSILAQNSSWSAILDKETCIELGLWNGKPEGWWKYHNLKKEESPLYEKAIGTGPFMLTEWDRTQQKVTLVRNENYWGEKPKIAKAIIWGIDEWSTRRAMLEAGDADQIYTPLQYLEQVKGMENVVIREGARLTITTMHFNWSVVPESKYLGSGKLDGEVIPPDFFIDIHVRRAFFYAFDYETFINEVLNGYGYRIPSVLPRGLLGYNEDLPMYQFDLEKAKEELQKAWNGEVWEKGFKLTLLYNTGNEARQTACEMLKENIESLNPKFKIEVQGVQWPTYLDAYRSGQLPAFVIGWLADYPDPHNFIFTYYHSNGVYGTTQGKNFIEFAKQNLNQLIEEA
;
A
#
# COMPACT_ATOMS: atom_id res chain seq x y z
N MET A 1 -30.91 28.01 -1.63
CA MET A 1 -29.64 27.25 -1.52
C MET A 1 -28.92 27.80 -0.32
N ALA A 2 -28.43 26.96 0.58
CA ALA A 2 -27.59 27.42 1.70
C ALA A 2 -26.34 28.12 1.15
N GLU A 3 -25.85 29.14 1.87
CA GLU A 3 -24.61 29.84 1.52
C GLU A 3 -23.42 28.89 1.77
N VAL A 4 -22.60 28.65 0.75
CA VAL A 4 -21.40 27.82 0.88
C VAL A 4 -20.36 28.59 1.68
N LYS A 5 -19.93 28.05 2.82
CA LYS A 5 -19.05 28.75 3.78
C LYS A 5 -17.67 29.08 3.18
N ASN A 6 -17.11 28.17 2.38
CA ASN A 6 -15.81 28.32 1.74
C ASN A 6 -15.91 28.02 0.24
N PRO A 7 -16.53 28.89 -0.58
CA PRO A 7 -16.94 28.57 -1.95
C PRO A 7 -15.78 28.19 -2.90
N ASP A 8 -14.55 28.60 -2.59
CA ASP A 8 -13.35 28.31 -3.39
C ASP A 8 -12.42 27.26 -2.76
N THR A 9 -12.80 26.66 -1.62
CA THR A 9 -11.97 25.66 -0.91
C THR A 9 -12.75 24.37 -0.71
N TYR A 10 -12.17 23.26 -1.15
CA TYR A 10 -12.63 21.92 -0.79
C TYR A 10 -11.93 21.43 0.48
N ILE A 11 -12.69 20.93 1.45
CA ILE A 11 -12.20 20.42 2.73
C ILE A 11 -12.66 18.98 2.93
N TYR A 12 -11.70 18.06 2.98
CA TYR A 12 -11.91 16.66 3.35
C TYR A 12 -11.36 16.37 4.75
N LEU A 13 -12.19 15.79 5.62
CA LEU A 13 -11.78 15.29 6.93
C LEU A 13 -11.55 13.78 6.89
N SER A 14 -10.30 13.36 7.03
CA SER A 14 -9.87 11.96 7.05
C SER A 14 -9.65 11.47 8.50
N ILE A 15 -9.08 10.28 8.67
CA ILE A 15 -8.69 9.68 9.95
C ILE A 15 -7.18 9.49 10.09
N GLY A 16 -6.39 10.27 9.35
CA GLY A 16 -4.94 10.20 9.43
C GLY A 16 -4.25 11.09 8.40
N GLU A 17 -2.98 11.38 8.68
CA GLU A 17 -2.07 12.04 7.74
C GLU A 17 -1.35 11.07 6.79
N PRO A 18 -0.79 11.57 5.67
CA PRO A 18 0.15 10.81 4.84
C PRO A 18 1.28 10.18 5.64
N ASP A 19 1.81 9.07 5.14
CA ASP A 19 3.05 8.47 5.63
C ASP A 19 4.27 9.15 4.99
N THR A 20 4.16 9.51 3.71
CA THR A 20 5.19 10.15 2.88
C THR A 20 4.53 10.82 1.66
N LEU A 21 5.23 11.75 1.01
CA LEU A 21 4.82 12.34 -0.27
C LEU A 21 5.69 11.86 -1.46
N ASP A 22 6.60 10.92 -1.23
CA ASP A 22 7.37 10.28 -2.29
C ASP A 22 6.53 9.21 -2.99
N PRO A 23 6.17 9.38 -4.28
CA PRO A 23 5.32 8.45 -4.99
C PRO A 23 5.88 7.03 -5.11
N HIS A 24 7.20 6.86 -5.12
CA HIS A 24 7.83 5.54 -5.23
C HIS A 24 8.02 4.84 -3.88
N TYR A 25 7.77 5.54 -2.77
CA TYR A 25 7.70 4.93 -1.43
C TYR A 25 6.26 4.70 -0.96
N ALA A 26 5.37 5.65 -1.26
CA ALA A 26 3.99 5.65 -0.79
C ALA A 26 3.24 4.37 -1.22
N TYR A 27 2.79 3.60 -0.21
CA TYR A 27 1.97 2.41 -0.41
C TYR A 27 0.81 2.36 0.58
N ASP A 28 0.16 3.50 0.73
CA ASP A 28 -1.00 3.67 1.58
C ASP A 28 -1.93 4.73 1.00
N THR A 29 -3.21 4.64 1.36
CA THR A 29 -4.25 5.51 0.82
C THR A 29 -4.15 6.98 1.27
N ALA A 30 -3.61 7.26 2.46
CA ALA A 30 -3.53 8.64 2.96
C ALA A 30 -2.47 9.44 2.19
N SER A 31 -1.32 8.81 1.92
CA SER A 31 -0.31 9.36 1.02
C SER A 31 -0.82 9.46 -0.42
N GLY A 32 -1.41 8.38 -0.94
CA GLY A 32 -1.94 8.31 -2.30
C GLY A 32 -2.98 9.40 -2.59
N GLU A 33 -3.84 9.73 -1.62
CA GLU A 33 -4.84 10.79 -1.76
C GLU A 33 -4.18 12.15 -2.08
N VAL A 34 -3.12 12.52 -1.36
CA VAL A 34 -2.39 13.76 -1.61
C VAL A 34 -1.60 13.68 -2.92
N ILE A 35 -0.90 12.57 -3.16
CA ILE A 35 -0.10 12.34 -4.37
C ILE A 35 -0.96 12.47 -5.63
N ASN A 36 -2.20 11.98 -5.61
CA ASN A 36 -3.11 12.06 -6.76
C ASN A 36 -3.58 13.49 -7.11
N PHE A 37 -3.46 14.45 -6.18
CA PHE A 37 -3.69 15.87 -6.48
C PHE A 37 -2.49 16.52 -7.17
N VAL A 38 -1.27 16.04 -6.87
CA VAL A 38 0.00 16.68 -7.24
C VAL A 38 0.61 16.07 -8.49
N TYR A 39 0.57 14.74 -8.61
CA TYR A 39 1.23 13.99 -9.67
C TYR A 39 0.23 13.38 -10.66
N GLU A 40 0.72 13.09 -11.86
CA GLU A 40 -0.06 12.42 -12.90
C GLU A 40 0.72 11.27 -13.54
N ASN A 41 -0.03 10.34 -14.11
CA ASN A 41 0.49 9.16 -14.79
C ASN A 41 0.31 9.27 -16.31
N LEU A 42 0.84 8.31 -17.07
CA LEU A 42 0.77 8.29 -18.53
C LEU A 42 -0.66 8.17 -19.06
N ILE A 43 -1.47 7.32 -18.42
CA ILE A 43 -2.87 7.06 -18.79
C ILE A 43 -3.76 7.10 -17.53
N ALA A 44 -5.07 6.97 -17.69
CA ALA A 44 -6.02 6.89 -16.59
C ALA A 44 -7.16 5.92 -16.91
N TYR A 45 -7.82 5.37 -15.90
CA TYR A 45 -9.09 4.69 -16.11
C TYR A 45 -10.16 5.64 -16.63
N LYS A 46 -11.02 5.14 -17.51
CA LYS A 46 -12.16 5.89 -18.03
C LYS A 46 -13.32 5.87 -17.03
N GLY A 47 -13.39 6.89 -16.19
CA GLY A 47 -14.44 7.00 -15.18
C GLY A 47 -14.34 5.85 -14.17
N GLU A 48 -15.43 5.10 -14.00
CA GLU A 48 -15.50 3.94 -13.09
C GLU A 48 -15.13 2.62 -13.80
N SER A 49 -14.67 2.66 -15.05
CA SER A 49 -14.26 1.45 -15.76
C SER A 49 -13.02 0.83 -15.12
N ILE A 50 -13.00 -0.51 -15.08
CA ILE A 50 -11.88 -1.32 -14.61
C ILE A 50 -11.04 -1.93 -15.75
N THR A 51 -11.41 -1.64 -17.01
CA THR A 51 -10.75 -2.21 -18.20
C THR A 51 -10.53 -1.21 -19.33
N GLU A 52 -11.21 -0.06 -19.31
CA GLU A 52 -11.03 0.99 -20.32
C GLU A 52 -10.13 2.10 -19.79
N PHE A 53 -9.14 2.49 -20.60
CA PHE A 53 -8.22 3.57 -20.29
C PHE A 53 -8.43 4.77 -21.22
N VAL A 54 -8.03 5.94 -20.76
CA VAL A 54 -7.95 7.19 -21.54
C VAL A 54 -6.55 7.79 -21.42
N PRO A 55 -6.11 8.57 -22.43
CA PRO A 55 -4.81 9.23 -22.38
C PRO A 55 -4.73 10.27 -21.26
N ARG A 56 -3.54 10.45 -20.68
CA ARG A 56 -3.25 11.51 -19.71
C ARG A 56 -1.96 12.26 -20.08
N LEU A 57 -0.82 11.97 -19.45
CA LEU A 57 0.47 12.54 -19.87
C LEU A 57 0.95 11.94 -21.19
N ALA A 58 0.47 10.76 -21.57
CA ALA A 58 0.54 10.28 -22.95
C ALA A 58 -0.62 10.85 -23.79
N THR A 59 -0.41 11.00 -25.10
CA THR A 59 -1.47 11.46 -26.03
C THR A 59 -2.38 10.33 -26.50
N GLU A 60 -1.92 9.08 -26.41
CA GLU A 60 -2.67 7.89 -26.79
C GLU A 60 -2.50 6.79 -25.73
N VAL A 61 -3.51 5.93 -25.59
CA VAL A 61 -3.38 4.68 -24.84
C VAL A 61 -2.78 3.64 -25.79
N PRO A 62 -1.70 2.94 -25.41
CA PRO A 62 -1.16 1.89 -26.26
C PRO A 62 -2.18 0.77 -26.50
N SER A 63 -2.31 0.33 -27.75
CA SER A 63 -3.10 -0.83 -28.12
C SER A 63 -2.43 -1.58 -29.27
N VAL A 64 -2.85 -2.82 -29.52
CA VAL A 64 -2.45 -3.55 -30.73
C VAL A 64 -3.02 -2.86 -31.98
N GLU A 65 -4.22 -2.29 -31.89
CA GLU A 65 -4.93 -1.66 -33.02
C GLU A 65 -4.24 -0.40 -33.55
N ASN A 66 -3.71 0.45 -32.67
CA ASN A 66 -2.92 1.63 -33.07
C ASN A 66 -1.41 1.33 -33.23
N GLY A 67 -0.99 0.07 -33.10
CA GLY A 67 0.40 -0.35 -33.31
C GLY A 67 1.38 0.11 -32.24
N LEU A 68 0.89 0.60 -31.10
CA LEU A 68 1.69 1.03 -29.96
C LEU A 68 1.98 -0.09 -28.97
N ILE A 69 1.27 -1.23 -29.07
CA ILE A 69 1.67 -2.50 -28.48
C ILE A 69 2.23 -3.40 -29.58
N LYS A 70 3.50 -3.81 -29.43
CA LYS A 70 4.25 -4.60 -30.42
C LYS A 70 4.85 -5.85 -29.76
N ASP A 71 5.51 -6.67 -30.58
CA ASP A 71 6.29 -7.84 -30.14
C ASP A 71 5.51 -8.80 -29.24
N ASP A 72 4.29 -9.13 -29.65
CA ASP A 72 3.35 -10.01 -28.94
C ASP A 72 3.01 -9.52 -27.51
N GLY A 73 2.94 -8.20 -27.31
CA GLY A 73 2.57 -7.60 -26.03
C GLY A 73 3.74 -7.37 -25.08
N LYS A 74 4.97 -7.34 -25.62
CA LYS A 74 6.19 -7.09 -24.85
C LYS A 74 6.74 -5.67 -25.02
N THR A 75 6.30 -4.94 -26.04
CA THR A 75 6.79 -3.57 -26.29
C THR A 75 5.60 -2.61 -26.26
N TYR A 76 5.66 -1.59 -25.41
CA TYR A 76 4.62 -0.57 -25.26
C TYR A 76 5.21 0.81 -25.55
N VAL A 77 4.66 1.53 -26.52
CA VAL A 77 5.11 2.85 -26.93
C VAL A 77 4.12 3.90 -26.46
N PHE A 78 4.56 4.85 -25.63
CA PHE A 78 3.75 5.97 -25.14
C PHE A 78 4.23 7.28 -25.77
N PRO A 79 3.45 7.90 -26.67
CA PRO A 79 3.75 9.23 -27.17
C PRO A 79 3.46 10.27 -26.09
N ILE A 80 4.45 11.08 -25.72
CA ILE A 80 4.37 12.00 -24.58
C ILE A 80 3.77 13.34 -25.00
N ARG A 81 2.88 13.88 -24.15
CA ARG A 81 2.18 15.14 -24.40
C ARG A 81 3.14 16.33 -24.31
N LYS A 82 3.11 17.17 -25.33
CA LYS A 82 3.87 18.44 -25.37
C LYS A 82 3.14 19.58 -24.66
N GLY A 83 3.90 20.54 -24.16
CA GLY A 83 3.38 21.77 -23.54
C GLY A 83 2.79 21.56 -22.15
N VAL A 84 3.14 20.45 -21.50
CA VAL A 84 2.87 20.22 -20.08
C VAL A 84 4.07 20.75 -19.29
N THR A 85 3.80 21.46 -18.20
CA THR A 85 4.83 21.93 -17.27
C THR A 85 4.62 21.34 -15.88
N PHE A 86 5.71 21.04 -15.19
CA PHE A 86 5.71 20.79 -13.75
C PHE A 86 5.34 22.07 -12.97
N HIS A 87 5.05 21.92 -11.68
CA HIS A 87 4.63 23.00 -10.78
C HIS A 87 5.66 24.13 -10.64
N ASN A 88 6.95 23.83 -10.85
CA ASN A 88 8.04 24.80 -10.86
C ASN A 88 8.23 25.51 -12.22
N GLY A 89 7.50 25.09 -13.27
CA GLY A 89 7.58 25.64 -14.62
C GLY A 89 8.52 24.90 -15.57
N ASN A 90 9.20 23.84 -15.13
CA ASN A 90 9.97 22.98 -16.04
C ASN A 90 9.04 22.28 -17.03
N ASP A 91 9.48 22.12 -18.28
CA ASP A 91 8.72 21.39 -19.28
C ASP A 91 8.82 19.88 -19.02
N LEU A 92 7.70 19.16 -19.18
CA LEU A 92 7.70 17.69 -19.20
C LEU A 92 8.33 17.18 -20.50
N THR A 93 9.31 16.28 -20.38
CA THR A 93 9.94 15.59 -21.50
C THR A 93 9.86 14.06 -21.37
N PRO A 94 10.12 13.30 -22.45
CA PRO A 94 10.23 11.83 -22.36
C PRO A 94 11.28 11.35 -21.35
N GLU A 95 12.38 12.09 -21.17
CA GLU A 95 13.45 11.75 -20.22
C GLU A 95 13.00 11.85 -18.75
N ASP A 96 11.99 12.65 -18.43
CA ASP A 96 11.37 12.68 -17.10
C ASP A 96 10.61 11.38 -16.81
N VAL A 97 9.95 10.85 -17.83
CA VAL A 97 9.19 9.59 -17.74
C VAL A 97 10.16 8.43 -17.54
N GLU A 98 11.16 8.30 -18.41
CA GLU A 98 12.24 7.30 -18.28
C GLU A 98 12.87 7.35 -16.88
N TYR A 99 13.32 8.54 -16.46
CA TYR A 99 13.90 8.76 -15.13
C TYR A 99 12.97 8.32 -13.99
N SER A 100 11.67 8.62 -14.09
CA SER A 100 10.70 8.28 -13.04
C SER A 100 10.64 6.77 -12.84
N PHE A 101 10.46 6.01 -13.93
CA PHE A 101 10.35 4.56 -13.84
C PHE A 101 11.66 3.89 -13.41
N GLU A 102 12.79 4.31 -13.98
CA GLU A 102 14.11 3.80 -13.56
C GLU A 102 14.40 4.11 -12.09
N ARG A 103 14.15 5.35 -11.64
CA ARG A 103 14.30 5.73 -10.24
C ARG A 103 13.46 4.83 -9.35
N GLY A 104 12.19 4.59 -9.71
CA GLY A 104 11.31 3.69 -8.95
C GLY A 104 11.91 2.30 -8.80
N ILE A 105 12.31 1.68 -9.91
CA ILE A 105 12.93 0.35 -9.95
C ILE A 105 14.19 0.29 -9.09
N LEU A 106 15.06 1.30 -9.18
CA LEU A 106 16.32 1.36 -8.42
C LEU A 106 16.10 1.64 -6.93
N PHE A 107 15.03 2.38 -6.60
CA PHE A 107 14.68 2.71 -5.23
C PHE A 107 14.13 1.49 -4.49
N ASP A 108 13.15 0.77 -5.04
CA ASP A 108 12.57 -0.48 -4.51
C ASP A 108 12.54 -0.58 -2.96
N PRO A 109 11.76 0.28 -2.27
CA PRO A 109 11.71 0.25 -0.82
C PRO A 109 11.05 -1.05 -0.31
N TYR A 110 11.57 -1.57 0.80
CA TYR A 110 11.09 -2.81 1.40
C TYR A 110 9.59 -2.76 1.73
N ALA A 111 8.85 -3.80 1.28
CA ALA A 111 7.40 -3.86 1.37
C ALA A 111 6.70 -2.63 0.73
N GLY A 112 7.34 -2.03 -0.27
CA GLY A 112 6.83 -0.95 -1.10
C GLY A 112 6.17 -1.44 -2.39
N PRO A 113 5.78 -0.52 -3.29
CA PRO A 113 4.96 -0.85 -4.46
C PRO A 113 5.77 -1.23 -5.71
N MET A 114 7.10 -1.09 -5.69
CA MET A 114 7.94 -1.23 -6.89
C MET A 114 8.00 -2.64 -7.48
N TRP A 115 7.68 -3.67 -6.68
CA TRP A 115 7.55 -5.06 -7.13
C TRP A 115 6.68 -5.18 -8.39
N MET A 116 5.63 -4.36 -8.54
CA MET A 116 4.73 -4.39 -9.71
C MET A 116 5.44 -4.04 -11.02
N LEU A 117 6.32 -3.02 -10.98
CA LEU A 117 7.10 -2.61 -12.15
C LEU A 117 8.26 -3.58 -12.40
N ILE A 118 8.92 -4.03 -11.34
CA ILE A 118 10.03 -4.99 -11.43
C ILE A 118 9.55 -6.32 -12.01
N GLU A 119 8.38 -6.80 -11.59
CA GLU A 119 7.80 -8.03 -12.13
C GLU A 119 7.40 -7.86 -13.59
N ALA A 120 6.70 -6.78 -13.91
CA ALA A 120 6.23 -6.55 -15.27
C ALA A 120 7.40 -6.48 -16.26
N LEU A 121 8.46 -5.74 -15.92
CA LEU A 121 9.59 -5.50 -16.81
C LEU A 121 10.59 -6.67 -16.83
N PHE A 122 10.86 -7.28 -15.68
CA PHE A 122 11.99 -8.20 -15.52
C PHE A 122 11.62 -9.61 -15.08
N ASN A 123 10.37 -9.84 -14.65
CA ASN A 123 9.92 -11.09 -14.04
C ASN A 123 10.70 -11.46 -12.76
N TYR A 124 11.04 -10.44 -11.95
CA TYR A 124 11.55 -10.58 -10.59
C TYR A 124 10.64 -9.82 -9.63
N GLN A 125 10.72 -10.15 -8.34
CA GLN A 125 9.85 -9.55 -7.33
C GLN A 125 10.52 -8.47 -6.48
N THR A 126 11.85 -8.45 -6.47
CA THR A 126 12.65 -7.41 -5.83
C THR A 126 13.87 -7.11 -6.70
N LEU A 127 14.40 -5.90 -6.59
CA LEU A 127 15.65 -5.53 -7.23
C LEU A 127 16.82 -6.36 -6.69
N GLU A 128 16.81 -6.64 -5.38
CA GLU A 128 17.84 -7.45 -4.73
C GLU A 128 17.92 -8.87 -5.33
N ASP A 129 16.78 -9.54 -5.51
CA ASP A 129 16.71 -10.88 -6.13
C ASP A 129 17.17 -10.83 -7.60
N PHE A 130 16.79 -9.77 -8.32
CA PHE A 130 17.18 -9.59 -9.72
C PHE A 130 18.69 -9.42 -9.87
N VAL A 131 19.28 -8.53 -9.07
CA VAL A 131 20.74 -8.29 -9.04
C VAL A 131 21.47 -9.56 -8.64
N ALA A 132 20.98 -10.26 -7.61
CA ALA A 132 21.62 -11.48 -7.11
C ALA A 132 21.66 -12.60 -8.16
N ASP A 133 20.55 -12.82 -8.89
CA ASP A 133 20.49 -13.79 -9.98
C ASP A 133 21.46 -13.42 -11.13
N LYS A 134 21.44 -12.17 -11.59
CA LYS A 134 22.27 -11.76 -12.75
C LYS A 134 23.76 -11.69 -12.45
N LEU A 135 24.14 -11.36 -11.22
CA LEU A 135 25.53 -11.20 -10.83
C LEU A 135 26.12 -12.42 -10.11
N GLY A 136 25.28 -13.39 -9.73
CA GLY A 136 25.69 -14.62 -9.05
C GLY A 136 26.24 -14.39 -7.64
N VAL A 137 25.85 -13.28 -6.99
CA VAL A 137 26.29 -12.87 -5.66
C VAL A 137 25.09 -12.29 -4.93
N ALA A 138 24.78 -12.78 -3.73
CA ALA A 138 23.66 -12.27 -2.95
C ALA A 138 23.84 -10.76 -2.64
N TRP A 139 22.74 -10.01 -2.65
CA TRP A 139 22.76 -8.57 -2.36
C TRP A 139 23.47 -8.26 -1.03
N SER A 140 23.13 -8.97 0.04
CA SER A 140 23.76 -8.84 1.37
C SER A 140 25.27 -9.11 1.37
N ASP A 141 25.77 -9.90 0.42
CA ASP A 141 27.20 -10.22 0.29
C ASP A 141 27.96 -9.14 -0.49
N MET A 142 27.27 -8.21 -1.14
CA MET A 142 27.89 -7.09 -1.86
C MET A 142 28.26 -5.92 -0.94
N PHE A 143 27.54 -5.74 0.18
CA PHE A 143 27.63 -4.55 1.03
C PHE A 143 28.04 -4.87 2.47
N ASN A 144 28.78 -3.96 3.08
CA ASN A 144 29.04 -3.90 4.52
C ASN A 144 27.79 -3.41 5.26
N GLU A 145 27.77 -3.53 6.60
CA GLU A 145 26.65 -3.05 7.42
C GLU A 145 26.40 -1.53 7.30
N ASP A 146 27.42 -0.76 6.91
CA ASP A 146 27.31 0.69 6.66
C ASP A 146 26.87 1.04 5.22
N GLY A 147 26.50 0.04 4.41
CA GLY A 147 26.06 0.19 3.03
C GLY A 147 27.19 0.40 2.01
N THR A 148 28.46 0.41 2.44
CA THR A 148 29.60 0.49 1.51
C THR A 148 29.87 -0.84 0.83
N LEU A 149 30.44 -0.83 -0.39
CA LEU A 149 30.78 -2.06 -1.09
C LEU A 149 31.89 -2.84 -0.35
N LYS A 150 31.69 -4.15 -0.17
CA LYS A 150 32.68 -5.08 0.40
C LYS A 150 33.90 -5.26 -0.52
N ASP A 151 33.65 -5.29 -1.84
CA ASP A 151 34.66 -5.42 -2.87
C ASP A 151 34.48 -4.27 -3.89
N PRO A 152 35.51 -3.42 -4.12
CA PRO A 152 35.46 -2.40 -5.17
C PRO A 152 35.14 -2.96 -6.57
N ALA A 153 35.40 -4.24 -6.85
CA ALA A 153 35.03 -4.86 -8.12
C ALA A 153 33.50 -4.97 -8.32
N HIS A 154 32.71 -4.90 -7.25
CA HIS A 154 31.24 -4.90 -7.34
C HIS A 154 30.68 -3.61 -7.96
N GLU A 155 31.40 -2.49 -7.87
CA GLU A 155 31.00 -1.23 -8.49
C GLU A 155 30.80 -1.38 -10.00
N GLN A 156 31.79 -1.94 -10.69
CA GLN A 156 31.67 -2.16 -12.14
C GLN A 156 30.55 -3.15 -12.47
N LYS A 157 30.36 -4.20 -11.67
CA LYS A 157 29.27 -5.17 -11.89
C LYS A 157 27.88 -4.52 -11.77
N LEU A 158 27.69 -3.61 -10.81
CA LEU A 158 26.42 -2.90 -10.61
C LEU A 158 26.17 -1.86 -11.71
N ILE A 159 27.22 -1.21 -12.21
CA ILE A 159 27.17 -0.33 -13.39
C ILE A 159 26.78 -1.14 -14.63
N ASP A 160 27.46 -2.26 -14.87
CA ASP A 160 27.18 -3.15 -16.01
C ASP A 160 25.76 -3.72 -15.92
N PHE A 161 25.29 -4.07 -14.71
CA PHE A 161 23.92 -4.51 -14.48
C PHE A 161 22.90 -3.43 -14.90
N TYR A 162 23.09 -2.18 -14.48
CA TYR A 162 22.21 -1.09 -14.88
C TYR A 162 22.16 -0.94 -16.41
N ASN A 163 23.34 -0.83 -17.05
CA ASN A 163 23.44 -0.61 -18.50
C ASN A 163 22.90 -1.80 -19.32
N GLN A 164 22.97 -3.02 -18.78
CA GLN A 164 22.53 -4.22 -19.49
C GLN A 164 21.04 -4.50 -19.32
N TYR A 165 20.46 -4.12 -18.17
CA TYR A 165 19.13 -4.58 -17.80
C TYR A 165 18.14 -3.48 -17.45
N ILE A 166 18.56 -2.39 -16.81
CA ILE A 166 17.64 -1.33 -16.35
C ILE A 166 17.39 -0.32 -17.48
N ASP A 167 18.46 0.28 -17.99
CA ASP A 167 18.43 1.32 -19.03
C ASP A 167 17.71 0.83 -20.31
N PRO A 168 17.99 -0.37 -20.86
CA PRO A 168 17.31 -0.84 -22.07
C PRO A 168 15.85 -1.25 -21.87
N ALA A 169 15.33 -1.25 -20.64
CA ALA A 169 13.94 -1.63 -20.36
C ALA A 169 12.96 -0.50 -20.64
N ILE A 170 13.44 0.75 -20.59
CA ILE A 170 12.64 1.96 -20.75
C ILE A 170 13.49 2.94 -21.55
N GLU A 171 13.15 3.14 -22.83
CA GLU A 171 13.97 3.96 -23.74
C GLU A 171 13.19 5.19 -24.25
N VAL A 172 13.89 6.31 -24.42
CA VAL A 172 13.36 7.49 -25.12
C VAL A 172 13.60 7.37 -26.63
N GLU A 173 12.51 7.36 -27.42
CA GLU A 173 12.53 7.42 -28.88
C GLU A 173 11.82 8.69 -29.39
N GLU A 174 12.59 9.73 -29.67
CA GLU A 174 12.09 11.06 -30.05
C GLU A 174 11.15 11.65 -28.98
N ASP A 175 9.85 11.74 -29.27
CA ASP A 175 8.82 12.21 -28.34
C ASP A 175 8.10 11.05 -27.61
N ASN A 176 8.61 9.82 -27.73
CA ASN A 176 7.99 8.63 -27.16
C ASN A 176 8.86 8.03 -26.06
N VAL A 177 8.20 7.29 -25.17
CA VAL A 177 8.85 6.39 -24.20
C VAL A 177 8.42 4.97 -24.51
N VAL A 178 9.39 4.06 -24.62
CA VAL A 178 9.19 2.68 -25.00
C VAL A 178 9.52 1.78 -23.82
N PHE A 179 8.56 0.97 -23.38
CA PHE A 179 8.77 -0.05 -22.35
C PHE A 179 8.96 -1.42 -22.99
N HIS A 180 9.99 -2.14 -22.55
CA HIS A 180 10.33 -3.48 -22.98
C HIS A 180 10.18 -4.48 -21.83
N LEU A 181 9.14 -5.30 -21.92
CA LEU A 181 8.87 -6.38 -20.97
C LEU A 181 9.51 -7.68 -21.43
N VAL A 182 10.05 -8.47 -20.49
CA VAL A 182 10.60 -9.80 -20.81
C VAL A 182 9.51 -10.82 -21.22
N ARG A 183 8.25 -10.57 -20.82
CA ARG A 183 7.08 -11.39 -21.16
C ARG A 183 5.82 -10.52 -21.27
N PRO A 184 4.77 -10.97 -21.98
CA PRO A 184 3.48 -10.32 -21.91
C PRO A 184 2.97 -10.29 -20.46
N PHE A 185 2.52 -9.13 -19.99
CA PHE A 185 2.00 -8.95 -18.64
C PHE A 185 0.67 -8.19 -18.69
N ALA A 186 -0.44 -8.91 -18.51
CA ALA A 186 -1.78 -8.36 -18.71
C ALA A 186 -2.08 -7.12 -17.81
N PRO A 187 -1.63 -7.05 -16.55
CA PRO A 187 -1.89 -5.89 -15.70
C PRO A 187 -1.06 -4.64 -16.02
N PHE A 188 -0.15 -4.67 -17.01
CA PHE A 188 0.83 -3.59 -17.20
C PHE A 188 0.20 -2.20 -17.36
N LEU A 189 -0.81 -2.05 -18.24
CA LEU A 189 -1.49 -0.75 -18.40
C LEU A 189 -2.21 -0.29 -17.12
N SER A 190 -2.74 -1.22 -16.33
CA SER A 190 -3.39 -0.91 -15.06
C SER A 190 -2.41 -0.34 -14.04
N ILE A 191 -1.17 -0.83 -14.01
CA ILE A 191 -0.08 -0.36 -13.12
C ILE A 191 0.38 1.06 -13.48
N LEU A 192 0.20 1.46 -14.74
CA LEU A 192 0.58 2.77 -15.28
C LEU A 192 -0.56 3.79 -15.27
N ALA A 193 -1.75 3.41 -14.81
CA ALA A 193 -2.92 4.27 -14.83
C ALA A 193 -2.96 5.23 -13.63
N GLN A 194 -3.62 6.37 -13.82
CA GLN A 194 -3.83 7.33 -12.74
C GLN A 194 -4.40 6.66 -11.49
N ASN A 195 -3.90 7.11 -10.34
CA ASN A 195 -4.13 6.64 -8.98
C ASN A 195 -3.10 5.61 -8.49
N SER A 196 -2.21 5.18 -9.39
CA SER A 196 -0.98 4.46 -9.06
C SER A 196 0.13 5.43 -8.68
N SER A 197 0.37 5.63 -7.37
CA SER A 197 1.46 6.50 -6.91
C SER A 197 2.81 6.09 -7.50
N TRP A 198 3.07 4.78 -7.57
CA TRP A 198 4.31 4.20 -8.06
C TRP A 198 4.65 4.46 -9.53
N SER A 199 3.71 4.94 -10.34
CA SER A 199 3.94 5.27 -11.75
C SER A 199 3.73 6.77 -12.04
N ALA A 200 3.79 7.60 -10.99
CA ALA A 200 3.77 9.05 -11.10
C ALA A 200 5.00 9.57 -11.85
N ILE A 201 4.79 10.57 -12.71
CA ILE A 201 5.89 11.22 -13.43
C ILE A 201 6.49 12.34 -12.59
N LEU A 202 7.80 12.27 -12.39
CA LEU A 202 8.65 13.17 -11.61
C LEU A 202 9.43 14.11 -12.53
N ASP A 203 9.73 15.31 -12.04
CA ASP A 203 10.66 16.23 -12.70
C ASP A 203 12.10 15.75 -12.46
N LYS A 204 12.76 15.24 -13.50
CA LYS A 204 14.12 14.70 -13.44
C LYS A 204 15.12 15.73 -12.92
N GLU A 205 15.09 16.95 -13.46
CA GLU A 205 16.03 18.01 -13.09
C GLU A 205 15.88 18.35 -11.60
N THR A 206 14.65 18.60 -11.16
CA THR A 206 14.37 18.90 -9.76
C THR A 206 14.74 17.74 -8.83
N CYS A 207 14.46 16.50 -9.23
CA CYS A 207 14.83 15.34 -8.42
C CYS A 207 16.35 15.26 -8.24
N ILE A 208 17.12 15.48 -9.30
CA ILE A 208 18.58 15.49 -9.25
C ILE A 208 19.08 16.64 -8.35
N GLU A 209 18.52 17.84 -8.48
CA GLU A 209 18.88 18.99 -7.64
C GLU A 209 18.60 18.76 -6.15
N LEU A 210 17.52 18.05 -5.84
CA LEU A 210 17.14 17.68 -4.47
C LEU A 210 18.02 16.58 -3.87
N GLY A 211 18.88 15.94 -4.67
CA GLY A 211 19.78 14.88 -4.23
C GLY A 211 19.18 13.48 -4.31
N LEU A 212 18.13 13.28 -5.11
CA LEU A 212 17.70 11.93 -5.51
C LEU A 212 18.69 11.35 -6.52
N TRP A 213 18.39 10.16 -7.03
CA TRP A 213 19.23 9.50 -8.02
C TRP A 213 19.60 10.45 -9.16
N ASN A 214 20.87 10.48 -9.53
CA ASN A 214 21.44 11.47 -10.44
C ASN A 214 21.21 11.16 -11.93
N GLY A 215 20.41 10.13 -12.25
CA GLY A 215 20.16 9.68 -13.62
C GLY A 215 21.35 8.99 -14.27
N LYS A 216 22.25 8.39 -13.48
CA LYS A 216 23.46 7.72 -13.99
C LYS A 216 23.67 6.34 -13.37
N PRO A 217 24.33 5.41 -14.08
CA PRO A 217 24.68 4.10 -13.55
C PRO A 217 25.60 4.18 -12.32
N GLU A 218 26.49 5.16 -12.24
CA GLU A 218 27.48 5.17 -11.16
C GLU A 218 26.85 5.45 -9.80
N GLY A 219 26.93 4.46 -8.91
CA GLY A 219 26.50 4.61 -7.52
C GLY A 219 24.99 4.52 -7.30
N TRP A 220 24.21 4.03 -8.26
CA TRP A 220 22.75 3.92 -8.16
C TRP A 220 22.29 3.17 -6.90
N TRP A 221 23.06 2.18 -6.45
CA TRP A 221 22.73 1.33 -5.28
C TRP A 221 22.66 2.11 -3.97
N LYS A 222 23.20 3.34 -3.92
CA LYS A 222 23.10 4.23 -2.76
C LYS A 222 21.68 4.77 -2.55
N TYR A 223 20.85 4.72 -3.59
CA TYR A 223 19.46 5.19 -3.54
C TYR A 223 18.48 4.04 -3.31
N HIS A 224 18.96 2.80 -3.26
CA HIS A 224 18.12 1.63 -3.00
C HIS A 224 17.70 1.57 -1.53
N ASN A 225 16.41 1.31 -1.31
CA ASN A 225 15.79 1.02 -0.03
C ASN A 225 16.12 2.03 1.08
N LEU A 226 16.22 3.32 0.71
CA LEU A 226 16.34 4.42 1.67
C LEU A 226 15.12 4.45 2.60
N LYS A 227 15.34 4.90 3.84
CA LYS A 227 14.22 5.19 4.75
C LYS A 227 13.40 6.34 4.18
N LYS A 228 12.09 6.35 4.48
CA LYS A 228 11.19 7.39 3.97
C LYS A 228 11.69 8.80 4.29
N GLU A 229 12.21 9.03 5.49
CA GLU A 229 12.71 10.35 5.93
C GLU A 229 14.00 10.78 5.22
N GLU A 230 14.74 9.83 4.62
CA GLU A 230 15.95 10.10 3.86
C GLU A 230 15.62 10.52 2.42
N SER A 231 14.40 10.25 1.93
CA SER A 231 13.96 10.74 0.63
C SER A 231 13.73 12.26 0.67
N PRO A 232 14.33 13.03 -0.25
CA PRO A 232 14.02 14.45 -0.40
C PRO A 232 12.54 14.76 -0.72
N LEU A 233 11.78 13.76 -1.19
CA LEU A 233 10.34 13.86 -1.46
C LEU A 233 9.48 13.45 -0.26
N TYR A 234 10.07 13.15 0.91
CA TYR A 234 9.34 12.74 2.11
C TYR A 234 8.19 13.70 2.46
N GLU A 235 8.48 15.00 2.47
CA GLU A 235 7.54 16.08 2.79
C GLU A 235 7.39 17.09 1.64
N LYS A 236 7.91 16.76 0.45
CA LYS A 236 7.88 17.63 -0.73
C LYS A 236 7.21 16.92 -1.88
N ALA A 237 6.41 17.67 -2.63
CA ALA A 237 5.74 17.13 -3.80
C ALA A 237 5.70 18.17 -4.92
N ILE A 238 6.20 17.78 -6.10
CA ILE A 238 6.29 18.63 -7.29
C ILE A 238 5.95 17.74 -8.48
N GLY A 239 4.81 17.99 -9.11
CA GLY A 239 4.32 17.20 -10.23
C GLY A 239 3.75 18.08 -11.34
N THR A 240 2.93 17.49 -12.20
CA THR A 240 2.21 18.16 -13.30
C THR A 240 0.73 18.37 -13.01
N GLY A 241 0.27 17.86 -11.86
CA GLY A 241 -1.15 17.74 -11.51
C GLY A 241 -1.88 19.07 -11.27
N PRO A 242 -3.21 18.97 -11.08
CA PRO A 242 -4.10 20.13 -10.98
C PRO A 242 -3.93 20.94 -9.69
N PHE A 243 -3.24 20.42 -8.68
CA PHE A 243 -2.94 21.13 -7.45
C PHE A 243 -1.47 20.98 -7.06
N MET A 244 -0.97 21.97 -6.33
CA MET A 244 0.40 22.04 -5.83
C MET A 244 0.39 21.99 -4.30
N LEU A 245 1.30 21.23 -3.71
CA LEU A 245 1.50 21.21 -2.26
C LEU A 245 1.97 22.59 -1.79
N THR A 246 1.28 23.16 -0.80
CA THR A 246 1.77 24.36 -0.11
C THR A 246 2.38 24.03 1.24
N GLU A 247 1.74 23.13 1.99
CA GLU A 247 2.13 22.83 3.37
C GLU A 247 1.57 21.47 3.79
N TRP A 248 2.36 20.74 4.57
CA TRP A 248 1.90 19.63 5.40
C TRP A 248 2.23 19.96 6.86
N ASP A 249 1.23 20.45 7.60
CA ASP A 249 1.34 20.68 9.05
C ASP A 249 1.11 19.34 9.76
N ARG A 250 2.22 18.70 10.12
CA ARG A 250 2.23 17.42 10.84
C ARG A 250 1.70 17.49 12.27
N THR A 251 1.74 18.67 12.90
CA THR A 251 1.17 18.83 14.23
C THR A 251 -0.35 18.82 14.18
N GLN A 252 -0.93 19.37 13.11
CA GLN A 252 -2.38 19.39 12.88
C GLN A 252 -2.87 18.23 11.99
N GLN A 253 -1.98 17.38 11.47
CA GLN A 253 -2.30 16.37 10.46
C GLN A 253 -3.01 16.97 9.24
N LYS A 254 -2.54 18.13 8.77
CA LYS A 254 -3.25 18.94 7.79
C LYS A 254 -2.40 19.22 6.57
N VAL A 255 -2.88 18.77 5.41
CA VAL A 255 -2.28 19.04 4.10
C VAL A 255 -3.06 20.14 3.42
N THR A 256 -2.35 21.16 2.94
CA THR A 256 -2.92 22.26 2.16
C THR A 256 -2.34 22.24 0.75
N LEU A 257 -3.26 22.33 -0.22
CA LEU A 257 -2.99 22.30 -1.65
C LEU A 257 -3.64 23.53 -2.30
N VAL A 258 -2.99 24.11 -3.31
CA VAL A 258 -3.55 25.20 -4.12
C VAL A 258 -3.62 24.80 -5.58
N ARG A 259 -4.62 25.33 -6.30
CA ARG A 259 -4.78 25.04 -7.73
C ARG A 259 -3.52 25.43 -8.50
N ASN A 260 -3.08 24.54 -9.38
CA ASN A 260 -2.08 24.83 -10.39
C ASN A 260 -2.70 25.71 -11.49
N GLU A 261 -2.37 27.01 -11.47
CA GLU A 261 -2.88 27.95 -12.48
C GLU A 261 -2.29 27.73 -13.87
N ASN A 262 -1.26 26.89 -14.01
CA ASN A 262 -0.69 26.49 -15.30
C ASN A 262 -1.09 25.06 -15.68
N TYR A 263 -2.07 24.46 -15.01
CA TYR A 263 -2.51 23.09 -15.32
C TYR A 263 -2.90 22.96 -16.79
N TRP A 264 -2.34 21.96 -17.45
CA TRP A 264 -2.51 21.72 -18.89
C TRP A 264 -3.90 21.18 -19.26
N GLY A 265 -4.59 20.54 -18.30
CA GLY A 265 -5.94 20.01 -18.46
C GLY A 265 -7.03 21.02 -18.12
N GLU A 266 -8.24 20.52 -17.83
CA GLU A 266 -9.31 21.38 -17.32
C GLU A 266 -8.97 21.83 -15.89
N LYS A 267 -8.82 23.14 -15.70
CA LYS A 267 -8.51 23.72 -14.39
C LYS A 267 -9.65 23.43 -13.41
N PRO A 268 -9.33 22.94 -12.19
CA PRO A 268 -10.32 22.81 -11.13
C PRO A 268 -11.02 24.14 -10.85
N LYS A 269 -12.32 24.10 -10.54
CA LYS A 269 -13.08 25.31 -10.21
C LYS A 269 -12.70 25.89 -8.85
N ILE A 270 -12.35 25.02 -7.91
CA ILE A 270 -11.85 25.39 -6.58
C ILE A 270 -10.40 25.89 -6.67
N ALA A 271 -10.05 26.86 -5.82
CA ALA A 271 -8.70 27.41 -5.75
C ALA A 271 -7.82 26.67 -4.74
N LYS A 272 -8.44 25.97 -3.79
CA LYS A 272 -7.76 25.32 -2.65
C LYS A 272 -8.38 23.97 -2.32
N ALA A 273 -7.54 23.02 -1.92
CA ALA A 273 -7.96 21.76 -1.31
C ALA A 273 -7.26 21.58 0.05
N ILE A 274 -7.98 21.07 1.04
CA ILE A 274 -7.47 20.77 2.37
C ILE A 274 -7.85 19.32 2.68
N ILE A 275 -6.84 18.52 3.06
CA ILE A 275 -7.04 17.18 3.61
C ILE A 275 -6.60 17.26 5.07
N TRP A 276 -7.50 16.91 5.99
CA TRP A 276 -7.27 17.11 7.42
C TRP A 276 -7.60 15.84 8.22
N GLY A 277 -6.57 15.25 8.81
CA GLY A 277 -6.71 14.13 9.75
C GLY A 277 -7.35 14.59 11.05
N ILE A 278 -8.53 14.06 11.36
CA ILE A 278 -9.23 14.27 12.62
C ILE A 278 -9.70 12.89 13.09
N ASP A 279 -9.20 12.39 14.22
CA ASP A 279 -9.50 11.04 14.69
C ASP A 279 -10.93 10.90 15.25
N GLU A 280 -11.45 11.93 15.91
CA GLU A 280 -12.76 11.88 16.58
C GLU A 280 -13.94 12.01 15.60
N TRP A 281 -14.78 10.97 15.56
CA TRP A 281 -16.00 10.95 14.75
C TRP A 281 -16.92 12.16 15.01
N SER A 282 -17.16 12.49 16.29
CA SER A 282 -18.07 13.57 16.69
C SER A 282 -17.63 14.93 16.14
N THR A 283 -16.31 15.17 16.09
CA THR A 283 -15.72 16.39 15.52
C THR A 283 -15.94 16.43 14.01
N ARG A 284 -15.62 15.35 13.28
CA ARG A 284 -15.85 15.28 11.82
C ARG A 284 -17.31 15.52 11.46
N ARG A 285 -18.23 14.86 12.17
CA ARG A 285 -19.68 15.01 11.97
C ARG A 285 -20.16 16.44 12.23
N ALA A 286 -19.73 17.05 13.33
CA ALA A 286 -20.12 18.41 13.68
C ALA A 286 -19.62 19.44 12.65
N MET A 287 -18.42 19.25 12.12
CA MET A 287 -17.88 20.11 11.06
C MET A 287 -18.64 19.95 9.74
N LEU A 288 -19.02 18.73 9.35
CA LEU A 288 -19.88 18.51 8.18
C LEU A 288 -21.23 19.21 8.36
N GLU A 289 -21.88 19.03 9.53
CA GLU A 289 -23.19 19.62 9.85
C GLU A 289 -23.14 21.16 9.85
N ALA A 290 -22.02 21.75 10.27
CA ALA A 290 -21.81 23.20 10.27
C ALA A 290 -21.40 23.78 8.91
N GLY A 291 -21.18 22.94 7.89
CA GLY A 291 -20.63 23.34 6.59
C GLY A 291 -19.16 23.78 6.64
N ASP A 292 -18.41 23.32 7.66
CA ASP A 292 -16.96 23.51 7.80
C ASP A 292 -16.14 22.47 7.02
N ALA A 293 -16.78 21.39 6.55
CA ALA A 293 -16.18 20.38 5.69
C ALA A 293 -17.14 19.98 4.55
N ASP A 294 -16.58 19.63 3.40
CA ASP A 294 -17.33 19.20 2.21
C ASP A 294 -17.44 17.68 2.10
N GLN A 295 -16.45 16.96 2.65
CA GLN A 295 -16.42 15.51 2.71
C GLN A 295 -15.82 15.06 4.06
N ILE A 296 -16.31 13.95 4.60
CA ILE A 296 -15.73 13.32 5.79
C ILE A 296 -15.63 11.81 5.64
N TYR A 297 -14.63 11.21 6.28
CA TYR A 297 -14.64 9.78 6.55
C TYR A 297 -15.71 9.46 7.61
N THR A 298 -16.64 8.58 7.24
CA THR A 298 -17.72 8.11 8.11
C THR A 298 -17.57 6.62 8.39
N PRO A 299 -17.33 6.20 9.65
CA PRO A 299 -17.45 4.79 10.04
C PRO A 299 -18.84 4.25 9.70
N LEU A 300 -18.91 3.04 9.14
CA LEU A 300 -20.18 2.46 8.66
C LEU A 300 -21.23 2.35 9.77
N GLN A 301 -20.83 2.02 11.00
CA GLN A 301 -21.69 1.99 12.19
C GLN A 301 -22.43 3.32 12.46
N TYR A 302 -21.94 4.44 11.94
CA TYR A 302 -22.53 5.77 12.11
C TYR A 302 -23.21 6.33 10.87
N LEU A 303 -23.37 5.53 9.81
CA LEU A 303 -24.01 5.94 8.56
C LEU A 303 -25.40 6.57 8.78
N GLU A 304 -26.21 5.99 9.67
CA GLU A 304 -27.55 6.50 9.97
C GLU A 304 -27.52 7.89 10.65
N GLN A 305 -26.41 8.30 11.25
CA GLN A 305 -26.28 9.64 11.84
C GLN A 305 -26.08 10.74 10.80
N VAL A 306 -25.55 10.41 9.61
CA VAL A 306 -25.37 11.36 8.51
C VAL A 306 -26.45 11.26 7.44
N LYS A 307 -27.22 10.18 7.46
CA LYS A 307 -28.31 9.95 6.52
C LYS A 307 -29.43 10.97 6.73
N GLY A 308 -29.77 11.68 5.65
CA GLY A 308 -30.78 12.72 5.69
C GLY A 308 -30.33 14.04 6.30
N MET A 309 -29.04 14.21 6.62
CA MET A 309 -28.47 15.52 6.91
C MET A 309 -28.72 16.47 5.72
N GLU A 310 -29.09 17.71 6.03
CA GLU A 310 -29.39 18.70 5.00
C GLU A 310 -28.14 18.98 4.14
N ASN A 311 -28.30 18.99 2.82
CA ASN A 311 -27.22 19.22 1.85
C ASN A 311 -26.09 18.18 1.83
N VAL A 312 -26.25 17.05 2.52
CA VAL A 312 -25.29 15.93 2.48
C VAL A 312 -25.78 14.87 1.51
N VAL A 313 -24.89 14.40 0.63
CA VAL A 313 -25.16 13.30 -0.30
C VAL A 313 -24.28 12.12 0.04
N ILE A 314 -24.90 10.95 0.19
CA ILE A 314 -24.20 9.67 0.35
C ILE A 314 -24.11 9.01 -1.03
N ARG A 315 -22.90 8.59 -1.42
CA ARG A 315 -22.67 7.80 -2.64
C ARG A 315 -22.31 6.37 -2.26
N GLU A 316 -23.09 5.43 -2.76
CA GLU A 316 -22.83 4.00 -2.60
C GLU A 316 -22.14 3.46 -3.85
N GLY A 317 -21.20 2.52 -3.66
CA GLY A 317 -20.46 1.90 -4.75
C GLY A 317 -19.69 0.67 -4.26
N ALA A 318 -19.48 -0.28 -5.17
CA ALA A 318 -18.66 -1.44 -4.88
C ALA A 318 -17.18 -1.04 -4.72
N ARG A 319 -16.46 -1.72 -3.84
CA ARG A 319 -15.02 -1.53 -3.63
C ARG A 319 -14.33 -2.89 -3.69
N LEU A 320 -13.22 -2.96 -4.42
CA LEU A 320 -12.32 -4.11 -4.39
C LEU A 320 -11.38 -3.95 -3.20
N THR A 321 -11.90 -4.25 -2.01
CA THR A 321 -11.15 -4.11 -0.76
C THR A 321 -11.40 -5.28 0.17
N ILE A 322 -10.38 -5.60 0.95
CA ILE A 322 -10.41 -6.63 1.97
C ILE A 322 -9.84 -6.03 3.25
N THR A 323 -10.46 -6.33 4.39
CA THR A 323 -9.91 -6.02 5.71
C THR A 323 -9.67 -7.33 6.44
N THR A 324 -8.45 -7.50 6.95
CA THR A 324 -7.94 -8.73 7.54
C THR A 324 -7.31 -8.46 8.89
N MET A 325 -7.49 -9.39 9.82
CA MET A 325 -6.65 -9.48 11.01
C MET A 325 -5.48 -10.41 10.69
N HIS A 326 -4.27 -9.91 10.87
CA HIS A 326 -3.02 -10.62 10.65
C HIS A 326 -2.49 -11.18 11.96
N PHE A 327 -1.91 -12.37 11.88
CA PHE A 327 -1.23 -13.06 12.98
C PHE A 327 0.17 -13.41 12.50
N ASN A 328 1.16 -12.60 12.86
CA ASN A 328 2.51 -12.75 12.31
C ASN A 328 3.19 -14.02 12.85
N TRP A 329 3.73 -14.83 11.93
CA TRP A 329 4.38 -16.10 12.27
C TRP A 329 5.78 -15.89 12.85
N SER A 330 6.39 -14.73 12.59
CA SER A 330 7.60 -14.28 13.26
C SER A 330 7.55 -12.79 13.46
N VAL A 331 7.73 -12.38 14.71
CA VAL A 331 7.89 -11.00 15.13
C VAL A 331 9.36 -10.78 15.48
N VAL A 332 9.90 -9.58 15.22
CA VAL A 332 11.28 -9.28 15.59
C VAL A 332 11.47 -9.32 17.12
N PRO A 333 12.55 -9.93 17.65
CA PRO A 333 12.74 -10.10 19.10
C PRO A 333 12.74 -8.80 19.90
N GLU A 334 13.19 -7.71 19.29
CA GLU A 334 13.24 -6.37 19.88
C GLU A 334 11.88 -5.67 19.89
N SER A 335 10.82 -6.37 19.47
CA SER A 335 9.49 -5.78 19.41
C SER A 335 9.03 -5.32 20.78
N LYS A 336 8.68 -4.03 20.87
CA LYS A 336 8.09 -3.44 22.08
C LYS A 336 6.74 -4.06 22.47
N TYR A 337 6.15 -4.87 21.59
CA TYR A 337 4.86 -5.54 21.79
C TYR A 337 4.98 -7.00 22.29
N LEU A 338 6.20 -7.54 22.45
CA LEU A 338 6.46 -8.92 22.90
C LEU A 338 6.91 -9.07 24.36
N GLY A 339 7.33 -7.99 25.01
CA GLY A 339 7.88 -8.04 26.37
C GLY A 339 9.07 -9.00 26.53
N SER A 340 8.99 -10.01 27.41
CA SER A 340 10.10 -10.95 27.69
C SER A 340 10.40 -11.96 26.56
N GLY A 341 9.47 -12.12 25.61
CA GLY A 341 9.59 -13.05 24.48
C GLY A 341 9.50 -14.54 24.84
N LYS A 342 8.98 -14.90 26.02
CA LYS A 342 8.78 -16.29 26.45
C LYS A 342 7.32 -16.54 26.82
N LEU A 343 6.83 -17.75 26.56
CA LEU A 343 5.53 -18.18 27.05
C LEU A 343 5.61 -18.47 28.56
N ASP A 344 5.53 -17.41 29.35
CA ASP A 344 5.64 -17.40 30.82
C ASP A 344 4.30 -17.07 31.52
N GLY A 345 3.25 -16.82 30.75
CA GLY A 345 1.93 -16.41 31.23
C GLY A 345 1.69 -14.90 31.20
N GLU A 346 2.77 -14.10 31.12
CA GLU A 346 2.70 -12.64 31.15
C GLU A 346 2.91 -12.01 29.76
N VAL A 347 3.50 -12.74 28.81
CA VAL A 347 3.70 -12.31 27.42
C VAL A 347 3.62 -13.49 26.43
N ILE A 348 3.74 -13.20 25.13
CA ILE A 348 3.85 -14.20 24.06
C ILE A 348 5.29 -14.30 23.49
N PRO A 349 5.74 -15.48 23.03
CA PRO A 349 6.99 -15.59 22.28
C PRO A 349 6.88 -14.98 20.86
N PRO A 350 8.01 -14.62 20.21
CA PRO A 350 8.00 -13.97 18.89
C PRO A 350 7.39 -14.81 17.75
N ASP A 351 7.29 -16.13 17.96
CA ASP A 351 6.72 -17.10 17.02
C ASP A 351 5.38 -17.66 17.51
N PHE A 352 4.70 -17.02 18.47
CA PHE A 352 3.46 -17.52 19.09
C PHE A 352 2.43 -18.08 18.10
N PHE A 353 2.26 -17.41 16.96
CA PHE A 353 1.29 -17.77 15.94
C PHE A 353 1.78 -18.81 14.93
N ILE A 354 2.99 -19.40 15.06
CA ILE A 354 3.39 -20.59 14.29
C ILE A 354 2.47 -21.77 14.59
N ASP A 355 1.97 -21.86 15.81
CA ASP A 355 1.04 -22.91 16.21
C ASP A 355 -0.33 -22.71 15.56
N ILE A 356 -0.70 -23.67 14.72
CA ILE A 356 -1.98 -23.68 14.02
C ILE A 356 -3.17 -23.71 14.98
N HIS A 357 -3.03 -24.28 16.17
CA HIS A 357 -4.08 -24.33 17.19
C HIS A 357 -4.40 -22.93 17.74
N VAL A 358 -3.39 -22.07 17.93
CA VAL A 358 -3.61 -20.66 18.30
C VAL A 358 -4.39 -19.95 17.21
N ARG A 359 -3.96 -20.08 15.94
CA ARG A 359 -4.65 -19.42 14.82
C ARG A 359 -6.09 -19.90 14.68
N ARG A 360 -6.33 -21.22 14.73
CA ARG A 360 -7.68 -21.81 14.66
C ARG A 360 -8.57 -21.32 15.79
N ALA A 361 -8.07 -21.26 17.02
CA ALA A 361 -8.83 -20.75 18.14
C ALA A 361 -9.30 -19.31 17.91
N PHE A 362 -8.42 -18.45 17.40
CA PHE A 362 -8.74 -17.05 17.09
C PHE A 362 -9.77 -16.94 15.96
N PHE A 363 -9.71 -17.80 14.95
CA PHE A 363 -10.75 -17.88 13.91
C PHE A 363 -12.11 -18.32 14.46
N TYR A 364 -12.15 -19.31 15.36
CA TYR A 364 -13.38 -19.77 16.00
C TYR A 364 -13.94 -18.76 17.01
N ALA A 365 -13.09 -17.87 17.56
CA ALA A 365 -13.48 -16.88 18.55
C ALA A 365 -13.97 -15.54 17.97
N PHE A 366 -13.97 -15.36 16.65
CA PHE A 366 -14.47 -14.14 16.03
C PHE A 366 -15.90 -14.30 15.50
N ASP A 367 -16.82 -13.49 16.03
CA ASP A 367 -18.22 -13.48 15.61
C ASP A 367 -18.41 -12.57 14.38
N TYR A 368 -18.18 -13.16 13.20
CA TYR A 368 -18.32 -12.47 11.92
C TYR A 368 -19.75 -11.96 11.66
N GLU A 369 -20.78 -12.69 12.09
CA GLU A 369 -22.17 -12.31 11.81
C GLU A 369 -22.55 -11.07 12.59
N THR A 370 -22.25 -11.04 13.89
CA THR A 370 -22.45 -9.85 14.73
C THR A 370 -21.64 -8.67 14.22
N PHE A 371 -20.35 -8.88 13.88
CA PHE A 371 -19.51 -7.81 13.35
C PHE A 371 -20.08 -7.20 12.05
N ILE A 372 -20.49 -8.03 11.10
CA ILE A 372 -21.05 -7.57 9.82
C ILE A 372 -22.37 -6.81 10.04
N ASN A 373 -23.26 -7.35 10.89
CA ASN A 373 -24.58 -6.77 11.08
C ASN A 373 -24.56 -5.49 11.93
N GLU A 374 -23.79 -5.48 13.03
CA GLU A 374 -23.83 -4.40 14.02
C GLU A 374 -22.75 -3.33 13.80
N VAL A 375 -21.57 -3.71 13.28
CA VAL A 375 -20.45 -2.77 13.07
C VAL A 375 -20.40 -2.28 11.63
N LEU A 376 -20.60 -3.17 10.66
CA LEU A 376 -20.59 -2.81 9.24
C LEU A 376 -21.96 -2.44 8.70
N ASN A 377 -23.04 -2.52 9.49
CA ASN A 377 -24.42 -2.27 9.07
C ASN A 377 -24.82 -3.07 7.81
N GLY A 378 -24.31 -4.29 7.66
CA GLY A 378 -24.53 -5.14 6.49
C GLY A 378 -23.74 -4.73 5.23
N TYR A 379 -22.94 -3.67 5.26
CA TYR A 379 -22.08 -3.22 4.15
C TYR A 379 -20.76 -4.01 4.08
N GLY A 380 -20.85 -5.31 4.26
CA GLY A 380 -19.72 -6.22 4.20
C GLY A 380 -20.21 -7.66 4.10
N TYR A 381 -19.33 -8.54 3.65
CA TYR A 381 -19.58 -9.96 3.63
C TYR A 381 -18.28 -10.69 3.89
N ARG A 382 -18.40 -11.89 4.43
CA ARG A 382 -17.25 -12.75 4.69
C ARG A 382 -16.82 -13.44 3.38
N ILE A 383 -15.52 -13.56 3.21
CA ILE A 383 -14.89 -14.27 2.08
C ILE A 383 -14.00 -15.40 2.60
N PRO A 384 -13.89 -16.52 1.87
CA PRO A 384 -13.12 -17.68 2.32
C PRO A 384 -11.63 -17.60 1.98
N SER A 385 -11.23 -16.66 1.12
CA SER A 385 -9.85 -16.36 0.76
C SER A 385 -9.65 -14.84 0.70
N VAL A 386 -8.41 -14.40 0.51
CA VAL A 386 -8.06 -12.98 0.30
C VAL A 386 -8.41 -12.48 -1.11
N LEU A 387 -9.27 -13.18 -1.85
CA LEU A 387 -9.68 -12.78 -3.18
C LEU A 387 -11.09 -12.14 -3.14
N PRO A 388 -11.26 -10.87 -3.56
CA PRO A 388 -12.57 -10.23 -3.61
C PRO A 388 -13.54 -10.98 -4.54
N ARG A 389 -14.82 -10.97 -4.17
CA ARG A 389 -15.89 -11.51 -5.03
C ARG A 389 -15.93 -10.75 -6.35
N GLY A 390 -16.04 -11.49 -7.45
CA GLY A 390 -16.13 -10.94 -8.82
C GLY A 390 -14.82 -10.99 -9.58
N LEU A 391 -13.69 -11.23 -8.91
CA LEU A 391 -12.42 -11.50 -9.59
C LEU A 391 -12.31 -12.97 -10.02
N LEU A 392 -11.57 -13.22 -11.09
CA LEU A 392 -11.32 -14.55 -11.63
C LEU A 392 -10.71 -15.46 -10.56
N GLY A 393 -11.20 -16.70 -10.45
CA GLY A 393 -10.72 -17.67 -9.47
C GLY A 393 -11.40 -17.59 -8.10
N TYR A 394 -12.28 -16.61 -7.86
CA TYR A 394 -13.08 -16.55 -6.63
C TYR A 394 -13.96 -17.80 -6.48
N ASN A 395 -13.88 -18.45 -5.32
CA ASN A 395 -14.65 -19.64 -5.00
C ASN A 395 -15.30 -19.47 -3.61
N GLU A 396 -16.63 -19.29 -3.60
CA GLU A 396 -17.41 -19.11 -2.36
C GLU A 396 -17.65 -20.41 -1.57
N ASP A 397 -17.45 -21.58 -2.20
CA ASP A 397 -17.68 -22.89 -1.58
C ASP A 397 -16.51 -23.37 -0.70
N LEU A 398 -15.42 -22.59 -0.64
CA LEU A 398 -14.27 -22.90 0.18
C LEU A 398 -14.64 -22.89 1.69
N PRO A 399 -14.08 -23.83 2.49
CA PRO A 399 -14.47 -23.99 3.88
C PRO A 399 -14.09 -22.77 4.73
N MET A 400 -15.00 -22.38 5.63
CA MET A 400 -14.82 -21.25 6.54
C MET A 400 -15.06 -21.66 8.00
N TYR A 401 -14.21 -21.18 8.91
CA TYR A 401 -14.36 -21.37 10.36
C TYR A 401 -15.61 -20.67 10.88
N GLN A 402 -16.52 -21.35 11.56
CA GLN A 402 -17.71 -20.69 12.13
C GLN A 402 -17.46 -20.24 13.56
N PHE A 403 -18.14 -19.19 14.03
CA PHE A 403 -18.02 -18.75 15.42
C PHE A 403 -18.45 -19.88 16.37
N ASP A 404 -17.55 -20.32 17.25
CA ASP A 404 -17.71 -21.48 18.12
C ASP A 404 -16.70 -21.44 19.29
N LEU A 405 -17.13 -20.88 20.42
CA LEU A 405 -16.27 -20.70 21.59
C LEU A 405 -15.81 -22.02 22.23
N GLU A 406 -16.59 -23.10 22.13
CA GLU A 406 -16.14 -24.40 22.64
C GLU A 406 -15.03 -24.99 21.76
N LYS A 407 -15.12 -24.87 20.43
CA LYS A 407 -13.98 -25.23 19.55
C LYS A 407 -12.78 -24.33 19.77
N ALA A 408 -12.98 -23.02 19.96
CA ALA A 408 -11.88 -22.11 20.27
C ALA A 408 -11.13 -22.55 21.53
N LYS A 409 -11.87 -22.93 22.57
CA LYS A 409 -11.34 -23.50 23.81
C LYS A 409 -10.61 -24.83 23.60
N GLU A 410 -11.18 -25.76 22.85
CA GLU A 410 -10.52 -27.04 22.54
C GLU A 410 -9.19 -26.85 21.80
N GLU A 411 -9.11 -25.87 20.89
CA GLU A 411 -7.88 -25.55 20.19
C GLU A 411 -6.85 -24.90 21.13
N LEU A 412 -7.25 -23.96 22.02
CA LEU A 412 -6.34 -23.38 23.02
C LEU A 412 -5.83 -24.39 24.05
N GLN A 413 -6.58 -25.45 24.34
CA GLN A 413 -6.14 -26.57 25.17
C GLN A 413 -5.04 -27.42 24.51
N LYS A 414 -4.96 -27.42 23.18
CA LYS A 414 -3.92 -28.13 22.42
C LYS A 414 -2.72 -27.24 22.12
N ALA A 415 -2.94 -25.92 22.05
CA ALA A 415 -1.92 -24.94 21.70
C ALA A 415 -0.68 -25.03 22.61
N TRP A 416 0.48 -25.03 21.97
CA TRP A 416 1.81 -25.19 22.55
C TRP A 416 1.89 -26.40 23.47
N ASN A 417 1.36 -27.54 23.02
CA ASN A 417 1.27 -28.79 23.80
C ASN A 417 0.54 -28.61 25.16
N GLY A 418 -0.45 -27.71 25.19
CA GLY A 418 -1.23 -27.37 26.39
C GLY A 418 -0.65 -26.24 27.24
N GLU A 419 0.57 -25.76 26.96
CA GLU A 419 1.20 -24.71 27.75
C GLU A 419 0.42 -23.40 27.71
N VAL A 420 -0.22 -23.06 26.58
CA VAL A 420 -1.07 -21.87 26.50
C VAL A 420 -2.18 -21.93 27.55
N TRP A 421 -2.90 -23.06 27.63
CA TRP A 421 -4.01 -23.22 28.57
C TRP A 421 -3.57 -23.19 30.04
N GLU A 422 -2.41 -23.81 30.32
CA GLU A 422 -1.87 -23.89 31.68
C GLU A 422 -1.29 -22.56 32.17
N LYS A 423 -0.53 -21.86 31.34
CA LYS A 423 0.21 -20.65 31.74
C LYS A 423 -0.57 -19.37 31.49
N GLY A 424 -1.32 -19.29 30.40
CA GLY A 424 -1.91 -18.04 29.92
C GLY A 424 -0.97 -17.27 29.00
N PHE A 425 -1.37 -16.04 28.66
CA PHE A 425 -0.56 -15.11 27.87
C PHE A 425 -1.11 -13.69 27.99
N LYS A 426 -0.25 -12.69 27.73
CA LYS A 426 -0.66 -11.33 27.33
C LYS A 426 -0.26 -11.08 25.88
N LEU A 427 -1.22 -10.65 25.06
CA LEU A 427 -1.04 -10.29 23.65
C LEU A 427 -1.50 -8.85 23.42
N THR A 428 -0.86 -8.13 22.51
CA THR A 428 -1.37 -6.84 22.02
C THR A 428 -2.00 -7.03 20.64
N LEU A 429 -3.26 -6.62 20.49
CA LEU A 429 -3.95 -6.49 19.20
C LEU A 429 -3.94 -5.03 18.77
N LEU A 430 -3.41 -4.77 17.58
CA LEU A 430 -3.23 -3.39 17.10
C LEU A 430 -4.21 -3.01 16.00
N TYR A 431 -4.60 -1.74 16.00
CA TYR A 431 -5.34 -1.09 14.93
C TYR A 431 -4.83 0.35 14.76
N ASN A 432 -5.18 1.00 13.64
CA ASN A 432 -4.85 2.40 13.45
C ASN A 432 -5.91 3.32 14.09
N THR A 433 -5.49 4.41 14.73
CA THR A 433 -6.40 5.40 15.35
C THR A 433 -7.39 5.98 14.35
N GLY A 434 -8.54 6.44 14.85
CA GLY A 434 -9.66 6.92 14.04
C GLY A 434 -10.49 5.83 13.34
N ASN A 435 -10.03 4.57 13.32
CA ASN A 435 -10.74 3.45 12.72
C ASN A 435 -11.49 2.59 13.75
N GLU A 436 -12.68 3.04 14.11
CA GLU A 436 -13.50 2.39 15.14
C GLU A 436 -13.95 0.98 14.77
N ALA A 437 -14.22 0.70 13.49
CA ALA A 437 -14.58 -0.65 13.07
C ALA A 437 -13.46 -1.65 13.34
N ARG A 438 -12.19 -1.25 13.11
CA ARG A 438 -11.02 -2.08 13.45
C ARG A 438 -10.84 -2.20 14.96
N GLN A 439 -11.07 -1.13 15.72
CA GLN A 439 -11.06 -1.16 17.18
C GLN A 439 -12.06 -2.18 17.72
N THR A 440 -13.33 -2.09 17.29
CA THR A 440 -14.39 -2.99 17.73
C THR A 440 -14.10 -4.44 17.34
N ALA A 441 -13.52 -4.70 16.16
CA ALA A 441 -13.08 -6.05 15.80
C ALA A 441 -12.05 -6.61 16.80
N CYS A 442 -11.06 -5.81 17.20
CA CYS A 442 -10.07 -6.20 18.20
C CYS A 442 -10.70 -6.43 19.59
N GLU A 443 -11.65 -5.58 20.00
CA GLU A 443 -12.34 -5.68 21.29
C GLU A 443 -13.25 -6.91 21.37
N MET A 444 -14.00 -7.23 20.30
CA MET A 444 -14.81 -8.45 20.22
C MET A 444 -13.95 -9.70 20.38
N LEU A 445 -12.81 -9.77 19.68
CA LEU A 445 -11.90 -10.90 19.80
C LEU A 445 -11.29 -11.00 21.20
N LYS A 446 -10.90 -9.85 21.79
CA LYS A 446 -10.44 -9.77 23.17
C LYS A 446 -11.46 -10.35 24.14
N GLU A 447 -12.71 -9.89 24.09
CA GLU A 447 -13.77 -10.34 24.98
C GLU A 447 -13.97 -11.86 24.88
N ASN A 448 -14.10 -12.36 23.65
CA ASN A 448 -14.32 -13.77 23.40
C ASN A 448 -13.17 -14.65 23.88
N ILE A 449 -11.92 -14.28 23.61
CA ILE A 449 -10.74 -15.06 24.05
C ILE A 449 -10.57 -15.00 25.57
N GLU A 450 -10.69 -13.83 26.20
CA GLU A 450 -10.54 -13.69 27.66
C GLU A 450 -11.65 -14.41 28.44
N SER A 451 -12.82 -14.59 27.84
CA SER A 451 -13.92 -15.36 28.45
C SER A 451 -13.59 -16.84 28.64
N LEU A 452 -12.69 -17.40 27.83
CA LEU A 452 -12.38 -18.84 27.82
C LEU A 452 -11.49 -19.25 29.00
N ASN A 453 -10.61 -18.35 29.45
CA ASN A 453 -9.69 -18.60 30.54
C ASN A 453 -9.24 -17.27 31.18
N PRO A 454 -9.37 -17.10 32.51
CA PRO A 454 -9.01 -15.85 33.18
C PRO A 454 -7.52 -15.49 33.07
N LYS A 455 -6.65 -16.43 32.68
CA LYS A 455 -5.21 -16.20 32.44
C LYS A 455 -4.92 -15.62 31.06
N PHE A 456 -5.89 -15.58 30.15
CA PHE A 456 -5.72 -14.92 28.87
C PHE A 456 -5.95 -13.43 29.04
N LYS A 457 -5.04 -12.64 28.47
CA LYS A 457 -5.09 -11.18 28.47
C LYS A 457 -4.77 -10.66 27.07
N ILE A 458 -5.62 -9.79 26.57
CA ILE A 458 -5.43 -9.08 25.31
C ILE A 458 -5.51 -7.58 25.59
N GLU A 459 -4.50 -6.85 25.15
CA GLU A 459 -4.49 -5.40 25.13
C GLU A 459 -4.86 -4.92 23.73
N VAL A 460 -5.88 -4.06 23.61
CA VAL A 460 -6.25 -3.45 22.33
C VAL A 460 -5.60 -2.07 22.26
N GLN A 461 -4.75 -1.86 21.26
CA GLN A 461 -3.93 -0.65 21.16
C GLN A 461 -4.11 0.05 19.81
N GLY A 462 -4.55 1.31 19.85
CA GLY A 462 -4.56 2.20 18.70
C GLY A 462 -3.20 2.85 18.48
N VAL A 463 -2.77 2.96 17.22
CA VAL A 463 -1.50 3.61 16.83
C VAL A 463 -1.77 4.57 15.65
N GLN A 464 -1.13 5.74 15.66
CA GLN A 464 -1.19 6.68 14.54
C GLN A 464 -0.68 6.05 13.24
N TRP A 465 -1.31 6.37 12.11
CA TRP A 465 -1.13 5.64 10.85
C TRP A 465 0.34 5.54 10.36
N PRO A 466 1.13 6.63 10.30
CA PRO A 466 2.55 6.52 9.90
C PRO A 466 3.36 5.60 10.83
N THR A 467 3.17 5.73 12.15
CA THR A 467 3.84 4.87 13.14
C THR A 467 3.36 3.42 13.07
N TYR A 468 2.11 3.19 12.71
CA TYR A 468 1.56 1.86 12.49
C TYR A 468 2.21 1.18 11.30
N LEU A 469 2.38 1.90 10.18
CA LEU A 469 3.07 1.42 8.98
C LEU A 469 4.55 1.13 9.25
N ASP A 470 5.24 1.97 10.03
CA ASP A 470 6.64 1.72 10.43
C ASP A 470 6.78 0.43 11.24
N ALA A 471 5.91 0.24 12.24
CA ALA A 471 5.90 -0.96 13.05
C ALA A 471 5.52 -2.21 12.25
N TYR A 472 4.61 -2.06 11.29
CA TYR A 472 4.22 -3.12 10.35
C TYR A 472 5.39 -3.55 9.45
N ARG A 473 6.01 -2.60 8.73
CA ARG A 473 7.13 -2.88 7.81
C ARG A 473 8.36 -3.42 8.53
N SER A 474 8.62 -2.98 9.76
CA SER A 474 9.73 -3.47 10.59
C SER A 474 9.44 -4.81 11.30
N GLY A 475 8.31 -5.46 11.02
CA GLY A 475 7.98 -6.78 11.57
C GLY A 475 7.74 -6.79 13.09
N GLN A 476 7.36 -5.63 13.66
CA GLN A 476 7.16 -5.47 15.11
C GLN A 476 5.80 -5.98 15.58
N LEU A 477 4.79 -5.98 14.72
CA LEU A 477 3.40 -6.24 15.12
C LEU A 477 3.13 -7.74 15.29
N PRO A 478 2.69 -8.22 16.47
CA PRO A 478 2.33 -9.62 16.65
C PRO A 478 0.99 -9.97 16.02
N ALA A 479 -0.03 -9.14 16.23
CA ALA A 479 -1.36 -9.31 15.66
C ALA A 479 -2.03 -7.96 15.47
N PHE A 480 -2.60 -7.72 14.28
CA PHE A 480 -3.01 -6.38 13.88
C PHE A 480 -4.06 -6.41 12.76
N VAL A 481 -4.89 -5.36 12.64
CA VAL A 481 -5.91 -5.26 11.60
C VAL A 481 -5.51 -4.25 10.54
N ILE A 482 -5.47 -4.67 9.29
CA ILE A 482 -5.20 -3.80 8.14
C ILE A 482 -6.10 -4.20 6.98
N GLY A 483 -6.11 -3.42 5.91
CA GLY A 483 -6.85 -3.78 4.71
C GLY A 483 -6.08 -3.43 3.46
N TRP A 484 -6.41 -4.16 2.40
CA TRP A 484 -5.94 -3.95 1.04
C TRP A 484 -7.03 -3.32 0.20
N LEU A 485 -6.66 -2.37 -0.63
CA LEU A 485 -7.47 -1.87 -1.74
C LEU A 485 -6.76 -2.32 -3.02
N ALA A 486 -7.52 -2.75 -4.03
CA ALA A 486 -6.94 -3.13 -5.31
C ALA A 486 -6.10 -1.99 -5.89
N ASP A 487 -4.82 -2.26 -6.15
CA ASP A 487 -3.96 -1.38 -6.94
C ASP A 487 -4.36 -1.44 -8.42
N TYR A 488 -4.73 -2.65 -8.84
CA TYR A 488 -5.35 -2.95 -10.12
C TYR A 488 -6.33 -4.12 -9.97
N PRO A 489 -7.39 -4.19 -10.79
CA PRO A 489 -8.52 -5.10 -10.61
C PRO A 489 -8.24 -6.52 -11.12
N ASP A 490 -7.19 -7.16 -10.59
CA ASP A 490 -6.73 -8.49 -11.01
C ASP A 490 -6.50 -9.41 -9.79
N PRO A 491 -6.82 -10.72 -9.88
CA PRO A 491 -6.52 -11.69 -8.83
C PRO A 491 -5.09 -11.66 -8.32
N HIS A 492 -4.14 -11.43 -9.23
CA HIS A 492 -2.72 -11.38 -8.94
C HIS A 492 -2.40 -10.33 -7.86
N ASN A 493 -3.01 -9.15 -7.92
CA ASN A 493 -2.82 -8.08 -6.94
C ASN A 493 -3.20 -8.47 -5.51
N PHE A 494 -4.08 -9.47 -5.35
CA PHE A 494 -4.49 -9.96 -4.03
C PHE A 494 -3.73 -11.21 -3.62
N ILE A 495 -3.70 -12.23 -4.48
CA ILE A 495 -3.08 -13.53 -4.16
C ILE A 495 -1.58 -13.37 -3.93
N PHE A 496 -0.89 -12.65 -4.81
CA PHE A 496 0.54 -12.40 -4.65
C PHE A 496 0.81 -11.65 -3.34
N THR A 497 0.16 -10.51 -3.16
CA THR A 497 0.31 -9.63 -1.99
C THR A 497 0.16 -10.36 -0.66
N TYR A 498 -0.82 -11.26 -0.52
CA TYR A 498 -1.13 -11.92 0.74
C TYR A 498 -0.41 -13.25 0.97
N TYR A 499 -0.12 -14.01 -0.10
CA TYR A 499 0.31 -15.41 0.03
C TYR A 499 1.71 -15.70 -0.51
N HIS A 500 2.23 -14.88 -1.43
CA HIS A 500 3.57 -15.07 -1.96
C HIS A 500 4.63 -14.65 -0.94
N SER A 501 5.78 -15.33 -0.90
CA SER A 501 6.85 -15.00 0.07
C SER A 501 7.43 -13.60 -0.08
N ASN A 502 7.30 -13.02 -1.28
CA ASN A 502 7.73 -11.66 -1.61
C ASN A 502 6.55 -10.67 -1.70
N GLY A 503 5.32 -11.13 -1.47
CA GLY A 503 4.16 -10.26 -1.40
C GLY A 503 4.19 -9.37 -0.16
N VAL A 504 3.62 -8.17 -0.23
CA VAL A 504 3.67 -7.15 0.83
C VAL A 504 3.27 -7.70 2.21
N TYR A 505 2.15 -8.42 2.29
CA TYR A 505 1.70 -9.08 3.52
C TYR A 505 2.34 -10.45 3.75
N GLY A 506 2.85 -11.10 2.72
CA GLY A 506 3.61 -12.33 2.88
C GLY A 506 4.94 -12.09 3.58
N THR A 507 5.73 -11.16 3.07
CA THR A 507 7.05 -10.80 3.61
C THR A 507 6.97 -10.30 5.05
N THR A 508 5.95 -9.48 5.37
CA THR A 508 5.79 -8.86 6.70
C THR A 508 5.20 -9.81 7.77
N GLN A 509 4.79 -11.03 7.39
CA GLN A 509 4.46 -12.09 8.37
C GLN A 509 5.69 -12.77 8.98
N GLY A 510 6.89 -12.43 8.47
CA GLY A 510 8.18 -12.81 9.01
C GLY A 510 8.69 -14.17 8.53
N LYS A 511 9.93 -14.49 8.91
CA LYS A 511 10.72 -15.60 8.34
C LYS A 511 10.00 -16.96 8.27
N ASN A 512 9.21 -17.31 9.29
CA ASN A 512 8.52 -18.59 9.33
C ASN A 512 7.42 -18.68 8.26
N PHE A 513 6.71 -17.58 7.97
CA PHE A 513 5.74 -17.54 6.88
C PHE A 513 6.45 -17.53 5.52
N ILE A 514 7.52 -16.73 5.38
CA ILE A 514 8.31 -16.67 4.13
C ILE A 514 8.79 -18.07 3.72
N GLU A 515 9.36 -18.83 4.66
CA GLU A 515 9.81 -20.20 4.39
C GLU A 515 8.65 -21.13 4.04
N PHE A 516 7.53 -21.02 4.76
CA PHE A 516 6.32 -21.78 4.44
C PHE A 516 5.80 -21.46 3.03
N ALA A 517 5.73 -20.19 2.65
CA ALA A 517 5.27 -19.75 1.34
C ALA A 517 6.19 -20.23 0.22
N LYS A 518 7.52 -20.12 0.38
CA LYS A 518 8.50 -20.65 -0.58
C LYS A 518 8.30 -22.14 -0.85
N GLN A 519 8.03 -22.93 0.19
CA GLN A 519 7.87 -24.37 0.07
C GLN A 519 6.51 -24.81 -0.46
N ASN A 520 5.45 -24.04 -0.21
CA ASN A 520 4.08 -24.52 -0.38
C ASN A 520 3.20 -23.67 -1.32
N LEU A 521 3.55 -22.39 -1.55
CA LEU A 521 2.67 -21.41 -2.20
C LEU A 521 3.29 -20.76 -3.43
N ASN A 522 4.56 -20.35 -3.38
CA ASN A 522 5.16 -19.52 -4.45
C ASN A 522 5.00 -20.13 -5.84
N GLN A 523 5.38 -21.40 -6.02
CA GLN A 523 5.25 -22.08 -7.32
C GLN A 523 3.81 -22.07 -7.84
N LEU A 524 2.81 -22.27 -6.96
CA LEU A 524 1.40 -22.26 -7.36
C LEU A 524 0.93 -20.87 -7.79
N ILE A 525 1.49 -19.82 -7.19
CA ILE A 525 1.16 -18.42 -7.50
C ILE A 525 1.87 -17.99 -8.78
N GLU A 526 3.12 -18.40 -8.99
CA GLU A 526 3.91 -18.09 -10.19
C GLU A 526 3.42 -18.82 -11.45
N GLU A 527 2.84 -20.02 -11.29
CA GLU A 527 2.25 -20.80 -12.39
C GLU A 527 0.86 -20.32 -12.80
N ALA A 528 0.14 -19.63 -11.90
CA ALA A 528 -1.23 -19.14 -12.10
C ALA A 528 -1.24 -17.79 -12.81
#